data_AF-A0A7J8TU23-F1
#
_entry.id   AF-A0A7J8TU23-F1
#
_cell.length_a   1.000
_cell.length_b   1.000
_cell.length_c   1.000
_cell.angle_alpha   90.00
_cell.angle_beta   90.00
_cell.angle_gamma   90.00
#
_symmetry.space_group_name_H-M   'P 1'
#
loop_
_entity.id
_entity.type
_entity.pdbx_description
1 polymer ?
#
loop_
_entity_poly.entity_id
_entity_poly.type
_entity_poly.pdbx_seq_one_letter_code
_entity_poly.pdbx_strand_id
1 'polypeptide(L)'
;MDTSSLIWTQCAPCIKCYQQKTSLYNSRISMTYRKLPSNQPFCQGRNSPFRCHNIECVYNIRYGDLSQPTTPRTKGVASFETFHIPIDSSHTRVINDMIFGCSNDNSDTGFENSQISRILGLSRGPDGLTSQLAKRGIIQNRFSYCLVPFHDELKRPSILRFEDNIPRPVENLQSTPFLNIDRNHYYVELLDISVGL
;
A
#
# COMPACT_ATOMS: atom_id res chain seq x y z
N MET A 1 -4.60 4.43 -3.72
CA MET A 1 -4.02 4.31 -2.36
C MET A 1 -5.01 3.52 -1.53
N ASP A 2 -4.54 2.70 -0.59
CA ASP A 2 -5.40 1.88 0.26
C ASP A 2 -4.93 1.98 1.71
N THR A 3 -5.86 1.91 2.65
CA THR A 3 -5.58 1.87 4.09
C THR A 3 -5.32 0.44 4.59
N SER A 4 -5.07 -0.51 3.67
CA SER A 4 -4.44 -1.80 3.94
C SER A 4 -2.90 -1.69 4.04
N SER A 5 -2.25 -2.77 4.48
CA SER A 5 -0.78 -2.79 4.66
C SER A 5 -0.01 -3.00 3.36
N LEU A 6 -0.36 -3.99 2.55
CA LEU A 6 0.51 -4.40 1.44
C LEU A 6 0.58 -3.35 0.31
N ILE A 7 1.80 -2.91 -0.01
CA ILE A 7 2.13 -2.27 -1.29
C ILE A 7 2.32 -3.36 -2.34
N TRP A 8 1.64 -3.31 -3.48
CA TRP A 8 1.86 -4.29 -4.55
C TRP A 8 1.60 -3.73 -5.95
N THR A 9 2.17 -4.40 -6.95
CA THR A 9 1.94 -4.12 -8.38
C THR A 9 1.84 -5.41 -9.20
N GLN A 10 1.19 -5.36 -10.36
CA GLN A 10 1.15 -6.50 -11.27
C GLN A 10 2.52 -6.73 -11.94
N CYS A 11 3.04 -7.95 -11.81
CA CYS A 11 4.35 -8.36 -12.27
C CYS A 11 4.29 -9.32 -13.46
N ALA A 12 5.32 -9.25 -14.30
CA ALA A 12 5.59 -10.25 -15.34
C ALA A 12 6.59 -11.33 -14.84
N PRO A 13 6.42 -12.61 -15.25
CA PRO A 13 5.31 -13.14 -16.02
C PRO A 13 4.03 -13.22 -15.17
N CYS A 14 2.90 -12.88 -15.79
CA CYS A 14 1.60 -12.97 -15.12
C CYS A 14 0.89 -14.29 -15.42
N ILE A 15 0.25 -14.88 -14.41
CA ILE A 15 -0.60 -16.07 -14.49
C ILE A 15 -2.04 -15.65 -14.78
N LYS A 16 -2.58 -14.73 -13.96
CA LYS A 16 -3.92 -14.16 -14.12
C LYS A 16 -3.86 -12.69 -13.75
N CYS A 17 -4.02 -11.79 -14.73
CA CYS A 17 -3.98 -10.35 -14.51
C CYS A 17 -5.13 -9.69 -15.25
N TYR A 18 -5.61 -8.58 -14.69
CA TYR A 18 -6.50 -7.69 -15.41
C TYR A 18 -5.68 -6.80 -16.36
N GLN A 19 -6.29 -6.36 -17.46
CA GLN A 19 -5.64 -5.44 -18.37
C GLN A 19 -5.52 -4.05 -17.73
N GLN A 20 -4.29 -3.53 -17.70
CA GLN A 20 -3.95 -2.21 -17.20
C GLN A 20 -3.30 -1.39 -18.31
N LYS A 21 -3.45 -0.06 -18.29
CA LYS A 21 -2.90 0.80 -19.35
C LYS A 21 -1.36 0.93 -19.31
N THR A 22 -0.78 0.79 -18.13
CA THR A 22 0.69 0.78 -17.96
C THR A 22 1.24 -0.63 -18.12
N SER A 23 2.48 -0.78 -18.57
CA SER A 23 3.14 -2.09 -18.64
C SER A 23 3.22 -2.77 -17.27
N LEU A 24 3.20 -4.12 -17.28
CA LEU A 24 3.46 -4.92 -16.08
C LEU A 24 4.91 -4.68 -15.61
N TYR A 25 5.12 -4.74 -14.30
CA TYR A 25 6.45 -4.65 -13.74
C TYR A 25 7.27 -5.89 -14.08
N ASN A 26 8.35 -5.74 -14.85
CA ASN A 26 9.25 -6.85 -15.17
C ASN A 26 10.39 -6.91 -14.14
N SER A 27 10.26 -7.81 -13.17
CA SER A 27 11.26 -8.00 -12.11
C SER A 27 12.62 -8.48 -12.63
N ARG A 28 12.70 -9.08 -13.82
CA ARG A 28 13.94 -9.65 -14.37
C ARG A 28 14.91 -8.60 -14.91
N ILE A 29 14.41 -7.40 -15.21
CA ILE A 29 15.23 -6.31 -15.76
C ILE A 29 15.70 -5.33 -14.68
N SER A 30 15.20 -5.47 -13.44
CA SER A 30 15.64 -4.65 -12.32
C SER A 30 16.85 -5.29 -11.65
N MET A 31 17.92 -4.51 -11.50
CA MET A 31 19.14 -4.95 -10.81
C MET A 31 19.01 -4.92 -9.28
N THR A 32 18.02 -4.20 -8.73
CA THR A 32 17.79 -4.07 -7.29
C THR A 32 16.67 -4.95 -6.78
N TYR A 33 15.90 -5.56 -7.69
CA TYR A 33 14.89 -6.54 -7.37
C TYR A 33 15.50 -7.79 -6.74
N ARG A 34 14.88 -8.26 -5.67
CA ARG A 34 15.17 -9.60 -5.12
C ARG A 34 13.96 -10.13 -4.36
N LYS A 35 13.72 -11.44 -4.49
CA LYS A 35 12.65 -12.10 -3.73
C LYS A 35 12.96 -12.06 -2.23
N LEU A 36 11.94 -11.88 -1.41
CA LEU A 36 12.08 -11.93 0.04
C LEU A 36 12.29 -13.39 0.47
N PRO A 37 13.43 -13.74 1.09
CA PRO A 37 13.67 -15.11 1.53
C PRO A 37 12.69 -15.53 2.62
N SER A 38 12.32 -16.81 2.65
CA SER A 38 11.40 -17.35 3.66
C SER A 38 11.86 -17.14 5.10
N ASN A 39 13.16 -17.10 5.39
CA ASN A 39 13.68 -16.92 6.75
C ASN A 39 13.50 -15.50 7.32
N GLN A 40 12.94 -14.57 6.54
CA GLN A 40 12.71 -13.20 6.98
C GLN A 40 11.54 -13.09 7.98
N PRO A 41 11.60 -12.18 8.98
CA PRO A 41 10.55 -12.04 9.99
C PRO A 41 9.14 -11.78 9.42
N PHE A 42 9.04 -11.17 8.24
CA PHE A 42 7.78 -10.93 7.54
C PHE A 42 7.05 -12.21 7.10
N CYS A 43 7.72 -13.35 7.13
CA CYS A 43 7.24 -14.64 6.64
C CYS A 43 7.26 -15.72 7.75
N GLN A 44 7.78 -15.35 8.92
CA GLN A 44 8.04 -16.23 10.05
C GLN A 44 7.14 -15.87 11.24
N GLY A 45 6.56 -16.90 11.87
CA GLY A 45 5.69 -16.74 13.03
C GLY A 45 4.20 -16.66 12.70
N ARG A 46 3.38 -16.74 13.76
CA ARG A 46 1.92 -16.85 13.64
C ARG A 46 1.25 -15.62 13.03
N ASN A 47 1.79 -14.43 13.33
CA ASN A 47 1.22 -13.13 12.94
C ASN A 47 1.98 -12.48 11.78
N SER A 48 2.79 -13.25 11.04
CA SER A 48 3.51 -12.72 9.89
C SER A 48 2.52 -12.25 8.82
N PRO A 49 2.79 -11.14 8.09
CA PRO A 49 1.91 -10.70 7.01
C PRO A 49 1.93 -11.66 5.81
N PHE A 50 3.02 -12.41 5.65
CA PHE A 50 3.22 -13.33 4.53
C PHE A 50 3.47 -14.76 5.02
N ARG A 51 3.53 -15.72 4.09
CA ARG A 51 3.75 -17.14 4.38
C ARG A 51 4.92 -17.69 3.58
N CYS A 52 5.62 -18.66 4.15
CA CYS A 52 6.68 -19.35 3.45
C CYS A 52 6.10 -20.40 2.48
N HIS A 53 6.60 -20.41 1.26
CA HIS A 53 6.38 -21.48 0.30
C HIS A 53 7.74 -21.84 -0.30
N ASN A 54 8.28 -23.00 0.10
CA ASN A 54 9.66 -23.40 -0.15
C ASN A 54 10.66 -22.37 0.40
N ILE A 55 11.48 -21.77 -0.46
CA ILE A 55 12.48 -20.75 -0.10
C ILE A 55 11.96 -19.31 -0.26
N GLU A 56 10.73 -19.16 -0.75
CA GLU A 56 10.13 -17.86 -1.08
C GLU A 56 9.07 -17.44 -0.07
N CYS A 57 8.97 -16.14 0.13
CA CYS A 57 7.90 -15.54 0.90
C CYS A 57 6.75 -15.11 -0.01
N VAL A 58 5.58 -15.69 0.18
CA VAL A 58 4.40 -15.49 -0.67
C VAL A 58 3.24 -14.89 0.11
N TYR A 59 2.35 -14.21 -0.60
CA TYR A 59 1.13 -13.66 -0.02
C TYR A 59 -0.08 -13.98 -0.88
N ASN A 60 -1.24 -13.91 -0.23
CA ASN A 60 -2.53 -14.13 -0.83
C ASN A 60 -3.56 -13.31 -0.05
N ILE A 61 -3.88 -12.12 -0.57
CA ILE A 61 -4.75 -11.14 0.09
C ILE A 61 -6.06 -11.04 -0.68
N ARG A 62 -7.16 -10.95 0.07
CA ARG A 62 -8.49 -10.63 -0.43
C ARG A 62 -8.91 -9.27 0.11
N TYR A 63 -9.56 -8.47 -0.72
CA TYR A 63 -10.09 -7.16 -0.34
C TYR A 63 -11.62 -7.18 -0.34
N GLY A 64 -12.21 -6.24 0.42
CA GLY A 64 -13.66 -6.07 0.50
C GLY A 64 -14.34 -7.09 1.42
N ASP A 65 -15.63 -7.29 1.18
CA ASP A 65 -16.50 -8.15 1.98
C ASP A 65 -16.18 -9.63 1.76
N LEU A 66 -15.46 -10.23 2.71
CA LEU A 66 -15.03 -11.62 2.67
C LEU A 66 -16.18 -12.64 2.79
N SER A 67 -17.42 -12.20 3.08
CA SER A 67 -18.60 -13.06 3.06
C SER A 67 -19.07 -13.39 1.63
N GLN A 68 -18.66 -12.59 0.64
CA GLN A 68 -19.02 -12.80 -0.75
C GLN A 68 -18.26 -13.99 -1.37
N PRO A 69 -18.90 -14.76 -2.26
CA PRO A 69 -18.29 -15.92 -2.89
C PRO A 69 -17.08 -15.55 -3.77
N THR A 70 -17.10 -14.35 -4.36
CA THR A 70 -15.98 -13.76 -5.10
C THR A 70 -15.60 -12.43 -4.45
N THR A 71 -14.30 -12.23 -4.25
CA THR A 71 -13.74 -11.00 -3.70
C THR A 71 -12.47 -10.64 -4.46
N PRO A 72 -12.20 -9.34 -4.66
CA PRO A 72 -10.94 -8.87 -5.19
C PRO A 72 -9.76 -9.56 -4.51
N ARG A 73 -8.85 -10.13 -5.28
CA ARG A 73 -7.75 -10.94 -4.75
C ARG A 73 -6.45 -10.60 -5.46
N THR A 74 -5.36 -10.62 -4.69
CA THR A 74 -3.99 -10.46 -5.18
C THR A 74 -3.10 -11.53 -4.54
N LYS A 75 -2.28 -12.18 -5.36
CA LYS A 75 -1.26 -13.14 -4.91
C LYS A 75 0.05 -12.90 -5.62
N GLY A 76 1.12 -13.11 -4.88
CA GLY A 76 2.45 -12.98 -5.44
C GLY A 76 3.53 -13.33 -4.45
N VAL A 77 4.74 -12.93 -4.83
CA VAL A 77 5.95 -13.09 -4.03
C VAL A 77 6.25 -11.76 -3.36
N ALA A 78 6.34 -11.76 -2.03
CA ALA A 78 6.88 -10.63 -1.30
C ALA A 78 8.35 -10.47 -1.69
N SER A 79 8.76 -9.24 -2.00
CA SER A 79 10.04 -8.95 -2.62
C SER A 79 10.59 -7.64 -2.09
N PHE A 80 11.90 -7.45 -2.26
CA PHE A 80 12.57 -6.18 -2.08
C PHE A 80 12.74 -5.47 -3.42
N GLU A 81 12.65 -4.15 -3.39
CA GLU A 81 12.96 -3.27 -4.52
C GLU A 81 13.44 -1.90 -4.04
N THR A 82 14.09 -1.16 -4.94
CA THR A 82 14.40 0.26 -4.75
C THR A 82 13.22 1.12 -5.19
N PHE A 83 12.67 1.90 -4.26
CA PHE A 83 11.61 2.84 -4.57
C PHE A 83 12.17 4.23 -4.85
N HIS A 84 11.68 4.83 -5.92
CA HIS A 84 11.94 6.23 -6.29
C HIS A 84 10.68 7.03 -5.99
N ILE A 85 10.71 7.80 -4.91
CA ILE A 85 9.57 8.62 -4.47
C ILE A 85 9.85 10.08 -4.83
N PRO A 86 9.10 10.70 -5.77
CA PRO A 86 9.24 12.12 -6.04
C PRO A 86 8.79 12.92 -4.81
N ILE A 87 9.65 13.83 -4.34
CA ILE A 87 9.33 14.77 -3.26
C ILE A 87 8.74 16.05 -3.85
N ASP A 88 9.37 16.55 -4.92
CA ASP A 88 8.93 17.72 -5.68
C ASP A 88 9.33 17.57 -7.16
N SER A 89 9.23 18.64 -7.95
CA SER A 89 9.53 18.64 -9.39
C SER A 89 11.00 18.35 -9.72
N SER A 90 11.91 18.49 -8.76
CA SER A 90 13.35 18.36 -8.95
C SER A 90 13.99 17.26 -8.08
N HIS A 91 13.37 16.88 -6.98
CA HIS A 91 13.95 15.97 -6.00
C HIS A 91 13.21 14.63 -5.96
N THR A 92 13.98 13.56 -6.03
CA THR A 92 13.49 12.18 -5.84
C THR A 92 14.23 11.53 -4.69
N ARG A 93 13.49 10.98 -3.73
CA ARG A 93 14.04 10.13 -2.68
C ARG A 93 14.21 8.72 -3.21
N VAL A 94 15.41 8.19 -3.11
CA VAL A 94 15.70 6.77 -3.39
C VAL A 94 15.71 6.00 -2.07
N ILE A 95 14.94 4.93 -2.01
CA ILE A 95 14.82 4.09 -0.82
C ILE A 95 15.03 2.65 -1.24
N ASN A 96 16.18 2.11 -0.85
CA ASN A 96 16.53 0.73 -1.13
C ASN A 96 15.73 -0.22 -0.23
N ASP A 97 15.61 -1.46 -0.69
CA ASP A 97 15.16 -2.59 0.12
C ASP A 97 13.73 -2.44 0.65
N MET A 98 12.88 -1.72 -0.08
CA MET A 98 11.45 -1.61 0.22
C MET A 98 10.77 -2.95 -0.02
N ILE A 99 10.01 -3.41 0.96
CA ILE A 99 9.21 -4.62 0.84
C ILE A 99 7.93 -4.27 0.10
N PHE A 100 7.62 -5.06 -0.94
CA PHE A 100 6.40 -4.94 -1.71
C PHE A 100 5.97 -6.31 -2.25
N GLY A 101 4.73 -6.40 -2.72
CA GLY A 101 4.19 -7.56 -3.39
C GLY A 101 4.39 -7.49 -4.90
N CYS A 102 5.11 -8.47 -5.45
CA CYS A 102 5.19 -8.68 -6.88
C CYS A 102 4.09 -9.67 -7.30
N SER A 103 2.95 -9.13 -7.75
CA SER A 103 1.71 -9.89 -7.94
C SER A 103 1.59 -10.47 -9.33
N ASN A 104 1.42 -11.79 -9.46
CA ASN A 104 1.23 -12.46 -10.76
C ASN A 104 -0.13 -13.15 -10.89
N ASP A 105 -0.98 -13.10 -9.86
CA ASP A 105 -2.35 -13.62 -9.88
C ASP A 105 -3.27 -12.61 -9.17
N ASN A 106 -3.98 -11.82 -9.96
CA ASN A 106 -4.93 -10.79 -9.56
C ASN A 106 -6.28 -11.11 -10.19
N SER A 107 -7.31 -11.31 -9.37
CA SER A 107 -8.65 -11.63 -9.84
C SER A 107 -9.69 -10.74 -9.19
N ASP A 108 -10.78 -10.52 -9.92
CA ASP A 108 -12.00 -9.89 -9.40
C ASP A 108 -11.75 -8.49 -8.82
N THR A 109 -10.72 -7.79 -9.31
CA THR A 109 -10.25 -6.51 -8.74
C THR A 109 -11.16 -5.33 -9.06
N GLY A 110 -12.00 -5.44 -10.08
CA GLY A 110 -12.74 -4.31 -10.64
C GLY A 110 -11.84 -3.29 -11.35
N PHE A 111 -10.56 -3.60 -11.56
CA PHE A 111 -9.59 -2.70 -12.20
C PHE A 111 -9.41 -2.94 -13.71
N GLU A 112 -10.25 -3.78 -14.30
CA GLU A 112 -10.20 -4.10 -15.74
C GLU A 112 -10.28 -2.80 -16.57
N ASN A 113 -9.33 -2.60 -17.48
CA ASN A 113 -9.20 -1.41 -18.32
C ASN A 113 -9.05 -0.08 -17.57
N SER A 114 -8.78 -0.12 -16.27
CA SER A 114 -8.56 1.07 -15.45
C SER A 114 -7.12 1.60 -15.56
N GLN A 115 -6.89 2.79 -15.01
CA GLN A 115 -5.55 3.36 -14.84
C GLN A 115 -4.80 2.75 -13.63
N ILE A 116 -5.45 1.87 -12.86
CA ILE A 116 -4.92 1.33 -11.60
C ILE A 116 -4.07 0.10 -11.88
N SER A 117 -2.75 0.23 -11.78
CA SER A 117 -1.80 -0.88 -11.96
C SER A 117 -1.16 -1.39 -10.67
N ARG A 118 -1.48 -0.74 -9.55
CA ARG A 118 -0.82 -0.93 -8.25
C ARG A 118 -1.68 -0.41 -7.11
N ILE A 119 -1.45 -0.96 -5.93
CA ILE A 119 -1.97 -0.44 -4.66
C ILE A 119 -0.80 -0.01 -3.79
N LEU A 120 -0.94 1.19 -3.22
CA LEU A 120 -0.04 1.71 -2.20
C LEU A 120 -0.74 1.59 -0.84
N GLY A 121 -0.27 0.65 -0.01
CA GLY A 121 -0.77 0.44 1.35
C GLY A 121 -0.17 1.43 2.35
N LEU A 122 -1.04 2.13 3.08
CA LEU A 122 -0.68 3.18 4.04
C LEU A 122 -1.03 2.83 5.50
N SER A 123 -1.44 1.59 5.77
CA SER A 123 -1.82 1.16 7.13
C SER A 123 -0.64 1.12 8.11
N ARG A 124 -0.94 0.88 9.38
CA ARG A 124 0.03 0.70 10.47
C ARG A 124 0.69 -0.68 10.48
N GLY A 125 0.38 -1.53 9.50
CA GLY A 125 1.00 -2.84 9.35
C GLY A 125 2.49 -2.72 8.99
N PRO A 126 3.33 -3.68 9.39
CA PRO A 126 4.78 -3.60 9.19
C PRO A 126 5.22 -3.56 7.71
N ASP A 127 4.37 -4.06 6.81
CA ASP A 127 4.53 -4.08 5.35
C ASP A 127 3.96 -2.82 4.66
N GLY A 128 3.29 -1.93 5.40
CA GLY A 128 2.82 -0.63 4.95
C GLY A 128 3.94 0.36 4.62
N LEU A 129 3.71 1.25 3.65
CA LEU A 129 4.69 2.27 3.26
C LEU A 129 5.11 3.10 4.48
N THR A 130 4.13 3.61 5.22
CA THR A 130 4.35 4.48 6.38
C THR A 130 5.23 3.80 7.44
N SER A 131 4.85 2.58 7.86
CA SER A 131 5.62 1.79 8.83
C SER A 131 7.05 1.47 8.34
N GLN A 132 7.20 1.12 7.06
CA GLN A 132 8.51 0.83 6.48
C GLN A 132 9.41 2.06 6.40
N LEU A 133 8.86 3.24 6.11
CA LEU A 133 9.59 4.50 6.12
C LEU A 133 9.98 4.91 7.55
N ALA A 134 9.05 4.75 8.50
CA ALA A 134 9.30 5.12 9.89
C ALA A 134 10.32 4.22 10.58
N LYS A 135 10.29 2.92 10.31
CA LYS A 135 11.30 1.97 10.82
C LYS A 135 12.72 2.35 10.38
N ARG A 136 12.86 3.04 9.23
CA ARG A 136 14.13 3.54 8.70
C ARG A 136 14.48 4.96 9.18
N GLY A 137 13.66 5.56 10.04
CA GLY A 137 13.83 6.94 10.50
C GLY A 137 13.64 8.00 9.40
N ILE A 138 13.00 7.64 8.28
CA ILE A 138 12.73 8.59 7.19
C ILE A 138 11.54 9.49 7.54
N ILE A 139 10.56 8.93 8.25
CA ILE A 139 9.38 9.65 8.75
C ILE A 139 9.10 9.27 10.21
N GLN A 140 8.24 10.02 10.90
CA GLN A 140 7.75 9.80 12.25
C GLN A 140 6.32 9.22 12.25
N ASN A 141 6.02 8.34 11.28
CA ASN A 141 4.69 7.73 11.08
C ASN A 141 3.53 8.72 10.84
N ARG A 142 3.83 9.93 10.32
CA ARG A 142 2.81 10.93 10.01
C ARG A 142 2.75 11.23 8.52
N PHE A 143 1.54 11.20 7.99
CA PHE A 143 1.23 11.56 6.61
C PHE A 143 -0.10 12.32 6.56
N SER A 144 -0.31 13.07 5.49
CA SER A 144 -1.61 13.68 5.17
C SER A 144 -1.97 13.39 3.72
N TYR A 145 -3.27 13.28 3.45
CA TYR A 145 -3.78 13.13 2.10
C TYR A 145 -4.90 14.12 1.84
N CYS A 146 -4.98 14.62 0.61
CA CYS A 146 -6.09 15.41 0.10
C CYS A 146 -6.61 14.71 -1.16
N LEU A 147 -7.78 14.07 -1.05
CA LEU A 147 -8.43 13.39 -2.15
C LEU A 147 -9.33 14.37 -2.89
N VAL A 148 -9.21 14.43 -4.21
CA VAL A 148 -10.17 15.16 -5.04
C VAL A 148 -11.40 14.28 -5.32
N PRO A 149 -12.59 14.86 -5.55
CA PRO A 149 -13.76 14.10 -5.96
C PRO A 149 -13.46 13.27 -7.22
N PHE A 150 -13.98 12.05 -7.25
CA PHE A 150 -13.74 11.09 -8.35
C PHE A 150 -14.10 11.63 -9.75
N HIS A 151 -15.06 12.56 -9.82
CA HIS A 151 -15.51 13.16 -11.08
C HIS A 151 -14.67 14.38 -11.51
N ASP A 152 -13.84 14.92 -10.63
CA ASP A 152 -13.00 16.11 -10.86
C ASP A 152 -11.52 15.76 -11.15
N GLU A 153 -11.19 14.47 -11.28
CA GLU A 153 -9.80 13.96 -11.38
C GLU A 153 -8.97 14.58 -12.51
N LEU A 154 -9.61 15.17 -13.52
CA LEU A 154 -8.93 15.80 -14.66
C LEU A 154 -8.45 17.24 -14.39
N LYS A 155 -8.86 17.87 -13.28
CA LYS A 155 -8.53 19.29 -13.00
C LYS A 155 -7.43 19.49 -11.97
N ARG A 156 -7.29 18.60 -10.98
CA ARG A 156 -6.27 18.71 -9.90
C ARG A 156 -5.85 17.32 -9.40
N PRO A 157 -4.56 17.09 -9.11
CA PRO A 157 -4.11 15.82 -8.55
C PRO A 157 -4.51 15.68 -7.07
N SER A 158 -4.85 14.47 -6.65
CA SER A 158 -4.83 14.11 -5.22
C SER A 158 -3.39 14.18 -4.70
N ILE A 159 -3.20 14.67 -3.48
CA ILE A 159 -1.86 14.88 -2.91
C ILE A 159 -1.67 14.02 -1.67
N LEU A 160 -0.54 13.32 -1.58
CA LEU A 160 -0.06 12.61 -0.40
C LEU A 160 1.24 13.26 0.08
N ARG A 161 1.32 13.62 1.36
CA ARG A 161 2.48 14.29 1.96
C ARG A 161 2.93 13.57 3.22
N PHE A 162 4.23 13.61 3.48
CA PHE A 162 4.85 13.01 4.66
C PHE A 162 5.59 14.08 5.47
N GLU A 163 5.52 13.96 6.79
CA GLU A 163 6.22 14.80 7.77
C GLU A 163 6.27 16.29 7.46
N ASP A 164 7.47 16.85 7.27
CA ASP A 164 7.72 18.28 7.13
C ASP A 164 7.07 18.88 5.87
N ASN A 165 6.71 18.03 4.91
CA ASN A 165 5.96 18.45 3.73
C ASN A 165 4.47 18.63 4.02
N ILE A 166 3.96 18.15 5.15
CA ILE A 166 2.58 18.37 5.59
C ILE A 166 2.44 19.87 5.90
N PRO A 167 1.53 20.60 5.22
CA PRO A 167 1.30 21.99 5.50
C PRO A 167 0.98 22.16 6.99
N ARG A 168 1.49 23.24 7.59
CA ARG A 168 1.13 23.56 8.97
C ARG A 168 -0.39 23.57 9.12
N PRO A 169 -0.92 23.09 10.25
CA PRO A 169 -2.35 23.09 10.51
C PRO A 169 -2.94 24.44 10.12
N VAL A 170 -3.96 24.41 9.26
CA VAL A 170 -4.82 25.58 9.06
C VAL A 170 -5.43 25.91 10.42
N GLU A 171 -5.69 27.19 10.69
CA GLU A 171 -6.47 27.58 11.87
C GLU A 171 -7.73 26.68 11.96
N ASN A 172 -7.96 26.09 13.14
CA ASN A 172 -9.06 25.14 13.45
C ASN A 172 -8.83 23.65 13.11
N LEU A 173 -7.60 23.15 12.99
CA LEU A 173 -7.36 21.70 12.94
C LEU A 173 -7.88 21.00 14.20
N GLN A 174 -8.85 20.11 14.03
CA GLN A 174 -9.35 19.23 15.08
C GLN A 174 -8.58 17.90 15.08
N SER A 175 -8.40 17.30 16.25
CA SER A 175 -7.70 16.03 16.40
C SER A 175 -8.48 15.06 17.28
N THR A 176 -8.42 13.78 16.94
CA THR A 176 -8.97 12.67 17.73
C THR A 176 -7.89 11.59 17.86
N PRO A 177 -7.72 10.97 19.03
CA PRO A 177 -6.74 9.91 19.20
C PRO A 177 -7.12 8.67 18.38
N PHE A 178 -6.12 8.00 17.82
CA PHE A 178 -6.33 6.68 17.24
C PHE A 178 -6.53 5.64 18.34
N LEU A 179 -7.52 4.77 18.17
CA LEU A 179 -7.69 3.60 19.00
C LEU A 179 -6.59 2.58 18.71
N ASN A 180 -5.92 2.11 19.78
CA ASN A 180 -4.89 1.08 19.67
C ASN A 180 -5.50 -0.31 19.82
N ILE A 181 -6.16 -0.75 18.76
CA ILE A 181 -6.69 -2.10 18.62
C ILE A 181 -5.59 -2.94 17.96
N ASP A 182 -5.47 -4.24 18.28
CA ASP A 182 -4.52 -5.20 17.65
C ASP A 182 -4.86 -5.47 16.16
N ARG A 183 -4.92 -4.40 15.37
CA ARG A 183 -5.24 -4.37 13.95
C ARG A 183 -4.42 -3.28 13.28
N ASN A 184 -4.11 -3.50 12.00
CA ASN A 184 -3.23 -2.62 11.24
C ASN A 184 -3.93 -1.36 10.70
N HIS A 185 -5.26 -1.27 10.79
CA HIS A 185 -6.02 -0.12 10.29
C HIS A 185 -6.04 1.04 11.29
N TYR A 186 -6.41 2.22 10.80
CA TYR A 186 -6.64 3.40 11.64
C TYR A 186 -8.08 3.37 12.15
N TYR A 187 -8.24 3.35 13.47
CA TYR A 187 -9.55 3.37 14.14
C TYR A 187 -9.65 4.64 14.98
N VAL A 188 -10.84 5.23 15.01
CA VAL A 188 -11.19 6.35 15.88
C VAL A 188 -12.47 6.00 16.63
N GLU A 189 -12.66 6.61 17.79
CA GLU A 189 -13.90 6.48 18.54
C GLU A 189 -14.96 7.40 17.94
N LEU A 190 -16.09 6.82 17.56
CA LEU A 190 -17.27 7.56 17.13
C LEU A 190 -18.24 7.60 18.32
N LEU A 191 -18.48 8.79 18.85
CA LEU A 191 -19.34 8.98 20.03
C LEU A 191 -20.82 9.00 19.65
N ASP A 192 -21.18 9.77 18.62
CA ASP A 192 -22.57 9.90 18.17
C ASP A 192 -22.64 10.36 16.70
N ILE A 193 -23.80 10.13 16.08
CA ILE A 193 -24.17 10.67 14.76
C ILE A 193 -25.53 11.36 14.89
N SER A 194 -25.55 12.68 14.76
CA SER A 194 -26.78 13.45 14.62
C SER A 194 -27.10 13.72 13.14
N VAL A 195 -28.36 13.55 12.72
CA VAL A 195 -28.81 13.84 11.35
C VAL A 195 -30.04 14.74 11.41
N GLY A 196 -29.90 15.98 10.95
CA GLY A 196 -30.98 16.96 10.96
C GLY A 196 -31.43 17.36 12.38
N LEU A 197 -32.37 18.30 12.45
CA LEU A 197 -33.10 18.65 13.67
C LEU A 197 -34.34 17.77 13.81
#